data_AF-A0A378A3F8-F1
#
_entry.id   AF-A0A378A3F8-F1
#
_cell.length_a   1.000
_cell.length_b   1.000
_cell.length_c   1.000
_cell.angle_alpha   90.00
_cell.angle_beta   90.00
_cell.angle_gamma   90.00
#
_symmetry.space_group_name_H-M   'P 1'
#
loop_
_entity.id
_entity.type
_entity.pdbx_description
1 polymer ?
#
loop_
_entity_poly.entity_id
_entity_poly.type
_entity_poly.pdbx_seq_one_letter_code
_entity_poly.pdbx_strand_id
1 'polypeptide(L)'
;MSAEEEWFTRQAPRDIKRWSTVAAGRSGLQLPAISLGLWHNFGDETRVETSRQMLLHAFDLGITHFDLANNYGPPPGSAESNFGRILKESLLPYRDELIISTKAGYTMWDGPYGDWDRENIW
;
A
#
# COMPACT_ATOMS: atom_id res chain seq x y z
N MET A 1 -27.33 11.65 -13.83
CA MET A 1 -26.13 11.26 -13.06
C MET A 1 -25.92 9.79 -13.29
N SER A 2 -24.72 9.38 -13.72
CA SER A 2 -24.42 7.98 -14.04
C SER A 2 -24.21 7.17 -12.75
N ALA A 3 -24.37 5.84 -12.81
CA ALA A 3 -24.11 4.94 -11.67
C ALA A 3 -22.66 5.03 -11.15
N GLU A 4 -21.74 5.53 -11.97
CA GLU A 4 -20.36 5.82 -11.58
C GLU A 4 -20.29 7.02 -10.63
N GLU A 5 -21.00 8.11 -10.93
CA GLU A 5 -21.03 9.32 -10.08
C GLU A 5 -21.68 9.06 -8.70
N GLU A 6 -22.60 8.10 -8.62
CA GLU A 6 -23.29 7.73 -7.38
C GLU A 6 -22.41 6.88 -6.44
N TRP A 7 -21.46 6.12 -6.98
CA TRP A 7 -20.46 5.36 -6.21
C TRP A 7 -19.46 6.30 -5.51
N PHE A 8 -19.07 7.39 -6.18
CA PHE A 8 -18.01 8.29 -5.72
C PHE A 8 -18.42 9.24 -4.57
N THR A 9 -19.71 9.37 -4.26
CA THR A 9 -20.23 10.37 -3.30
C THR A 9 -20.65 9.78 -1.95
N ARG A 10 -20.62 8.45 -1.77
CA ARG A 10 -21.01 7.83 -0.50
C ARG A 10 -19.89 7.91 0.55
N GLN A 11 -19.93 8.93 1.39
CA GLN A 11 -19.34 8.91 2.74
C GLN A 11 -20.18 8.03 3.70
N ALA A 12 -20.46 6.79 3.31
CA ALA A 12 -21.10 5.85 4.23
C ALA A 12 -20.07 5.38 5.27
N PRO A 13 -20.47 5.11 6.53
CA PRO A 13 -19.62 4.37 7.45
C PRO A 13 -19.25 3.06 6.79
N ARG A 14 -17.95 2.81 6.58
CA ARG A 14 -17.47 1.55 6.00
C ARG A 14 -17.61 0.49 7.09
N ASP A 15 -18.77 -0.15 7.17
CA ASP A 15 -18.93 -1.40 7.90
C ASP A 15 -18.03 -2.43 7.22
N ILE A 16 -16.81 -2.58 7.72
CA ILE A 16 -15.82 -3.52 7.19
C ILE A 16 -16.40 -4.91 7.41
N LYS A 17 -16.93 -5.49 6.33
CA LYS A 17 -17.26 -6.91 6.28
C LYS A 17 -15.94 -7.65 6.52
N ARG A 18 -15.77 -8.19 7.72
CA ARG A 18 -14.55 -8.90 8.12
C ARG A 18 -14.48 -10.21 7.33
N TRP A 19 -13.78 -10.20 6.21
CA TRP A 19 -13.48 -11.39 5.43
C TRP A 19 -12.59 -12.34 6.23
N SER A 20 -12.53 -13.61 5.80
CA SER A 20 -11.68 -14.63 6.40
C SER A 20 -10.22 -14.16 6.45
N THR A 21 -9.64 -14.14 7.64
CA THR A 21 -8.22 -13.89 7.85
C THR A 21 -7.46 -15.20 8.00
N VAL A 22 -6.15 -15.16 7.75
CA VAL A 22 -5.24 -16.28 7.90
C VAL A 22 -4.15 -15.92 8.90
N ALA A 23 -3.82 -16.85 9.80
CA ALA A 23 -2.76 -16.63 10.79
C ALA A 23 -1.39 -16.58 10.11
N ALA A 24 -0.58 -15.58 10.46
CA ALA A 24 0.81 -15.50 10.02
C ALA A 24 1.69 -16.46 10.85
N GLY A 25 1.69 -17.74 10.46
CA GLY A 25 2.44 -18.79 11.15
C GLY A 25 1.96 -18.99 12.59
N ARG A 26 2.90 -19.10 13.53
CA ARG A 26 2.61 -19.26 14.98
C ARG A 26 2.55 -17.92 15.72
N SER A 27 2.13 -16.86 15.04
CA SER A 27 1.97 -15.53 15.64
C SER A 27 0.50 -15.22 15.94
N GLY A 28 0.27 -14.17 16.73
CA GLY A 28 -1.07 -13.60 16.93
C GLY A 28 -1.57 -12.74 15.77
N LEU A 29 -0.73 -12.50 14.75
CA LEU A 29 -1.06 -11.63 13.63
C LEU A 29 -1.97 -12.37 12.63
N GLN A 30 -3.09 -11.72 12.29
CA GLN A 30 -4.03 -12.19 11.28
C GLN A 30 -3.89 -11.31 10.03
N LEU A 31 -3.62 -11.93 8.90
CA LEU A 31 -3.53 -11.26 7.60
C LEU A 31 -4.80 -11.51 6.78
N PRO A 32 -5.18 -10.60 5.87
CA PRO A 32 -6.15 -10.94 4.85
C PRO A 32 -5.57 -12.04 3.95
N ALA A 33 -6.42 -12.96 3.49
CA ALA A 33 -5.99 -14.02 2.57
C ALA A 33 -5.37 -13.48 1.26
N ILE A 34 -5.73 -12.24 0.90
CA ILE A 34 -5.16 -11.48 -0.22
C ILE A 34 -4.62 -10.16 0.33
N SER A 35 -3.39 -9.81 -0.05
CA SER A 35 -2.74 -8.51 0.27
C SER A 35 -2.47 -7.72 -1.01
N LEU A 36 -2.38 -6.39 -0.90
CA LEU A 36 -2.08 -5.53 -2.05
C LEU A 36 -0.63 -5.05 -2.00
N GLY A 37 0.17 -5.40 -3.02
CA GLY A 37 1.53 -4.91 -3.20
C GLY A 37 1.57 -3.65 -4.07
N LEU A 38 2.40 -2.68 -3.68
CA LEU A 38 2.51 -1.36 -4.32
C LEU A 38 3.72 -1.23 -5.27
N TRP A 39 4.20 -2.35 -5.82
CA TRP A 39 5.39 -2.36 -6.67
C TRP A 39 5.21 -1.53 -7.96
N HIS A 40 4.02 -1.58 -8.56
CA HIS A 40 3.66 -0.83 -9.77
C HIS A 40 2.33 -0.09 -9.57
N ASN A 41 2.11 0.99 -10.32
CA ASN A 41 0.90 1.83 -10.33
C ASN A 41 0.76 2.81 -9.16
N PHE A 42 1.78 2.95 -8.31
CA PHE A 42 1.76 3.83 -7.14
C PHE A 42 2.88 4.89 -7.16
N GLY A 43 3.76 4.86 -8.17
CA GLY A 43 4.76 5.91 -8.39
C GLY A 43 4.21 7.13 -9.14
N ASP A 44 5.06 8.13 -9.35
CA ASP A 44 4.68 9.43 -9.92
C ASP A 44 4.31 9.37 -11.42
N GLU A 45 4.70 8.29 -12.09
CA GLU A 45 4.24 8.01 -13.47
C GLU A 45 2.75 7.62 -13.54
N THR A 46 2.14 7.24 -12.42
CA THR A 46 0.72 6.91 -12.35
C THR A 46 -0.07 8.05 -11.73
N ARG A 47 -1.31 8.24 -12.20
CA ARG A 47 -2.21 9.24 -11.61
C ARG A 47 -2.53 8.85 -10.16
N VAL A 48 -2.24 9.74 -9.21
CA VAL A 48 -2.53 9.57 -7.78
C VAL A 48 -4.00 9.19 -7.51
N GLU A 49 -4.94 9.71 -8.32
CA GLU A 49 -6.36 9.35 -8.20
C GLU A 49 -6.59 7.85 -8.43
N THR A 50 -5.93 7.26 -9.43
CA THR A 50 -6.02 5.84 -9.73
C THR A 50 -5.47 5.02 -8.57
N SER A 51 -4.31 5.41 -8.04
CA SER A 51 -3.72 4.79 -6.85
C SER A 51 -4.63 4.87 -5.63
N ARG A 52 -5.29 6.03 -5.41
CA ARG A 52 -6.28 6.22 -4.34
C ARG A 52 -7.46 5.27 -4.50
N GLN A 53 -8.04 5.22 -5.70
CA GLN A 53 -9.18 4.33 -5.98
C GLN A 53 -8.83 2.86 -5.74
N MET A 54 -7.65 2.41 -6.15
CA MET A 54 -7.19 1.04 -5.89
C MET A 54 -7.07 0.75 -4.38
N LEU A 55 -6.47 1.66 -3.61
CA LEU A 55 -6.31 1.50 -2.15
C LEU A 55 -7.64 1.47 -1.42
N LEU A 56 -8.55 2.41 -1.74
CA LEU A 56 -9.87 2.47 -1.10
C LEU A 56 -10.72 1.26 -1.48
N HIS A 57 -10.68 0.82 -2.73
CA HIS A 57 -11.39 -0.37 -3.17
C HIS A 57 -10.87 -1.63 -2.48
N ALA A 58 -9.54 -1.79 -2.37
CA ALA A 58 -8.94 -2.90 -1.64
C ALA A 58 -9.39 -2.91 -0.17
N PHE A 59 -9.38 -1.75 0.49
CA PHE A 59 -9.84 -1.62 1.87
C PHE A 59 -11.35 -1.92 2.03
N ASP A 60 -12.19 -1.45 1.11
CA ASP A 60 -13.63 -1.74 1.12
C ASP A 60 -13.92 -3.24 0.92
N LEU A 61 -13.03 -3.95 0.21
CA LEU A 61 -13.03 -5.41 0.09
C LEU A 61 -12.38 -6.12 1.30
N GLY A 62 -12.00 -5.40 2.36
CA GLY A 62 -11.41 -5.95 3.58
C GLY A 62 -9.95 -6.38 3.45
N ILE A 63 -9.23 -5.93 2.41
CA ILE A 63 -7.78 -6.06 2.34
C ILE A 63 -7.18 -5.02 3.29
N THR A 64 -6.63 -5.50 4.39
CA THR A 64 -6.02 -4.66 5.45
C THR A 64 -4.49 -4.64 5.40
N HIS A 65 -3.87 -5.37 4.48
CA HIS A 65 -2.41 -5.43 4.34
C HIS A 65 -1.94 -4.79 3.03
N PHE A 66 -1.14 -3.73 3.17
CA PHE A 66 -0.50 -3.00 2.07
C PHE A 66 1.02 -3.15 2.15
N ASP A 67 1.61 -3.70 1.09
CA ASP A 67 3.05 -4.00 1.02
C ASP A 67 3.81 -3.02 0.12
N LEU A 68 4.81 -2.35 0.69
CA LEU A 68 5.67 -1.36 0.03
C LEU A 68 7.13 -1.79 0.08
N ALA A 69 8.01 -1.07 -0.62
CA ALA A 69 9.45 -1.11 -0.41
C ALA A 69 10.04 0.28 -0.72
N ASN A 70 11.21 0.56 -0.17
CA ASN A 70 11.89 1.85 -0.34
C ASN A 70 12.05 2.26 -1.81
N ASN A 71 12.35 1.32 -2.71
CA ASN A 71 12.59 1.60 -4.12
C ASN A 71 11.36 1.42 -5.04
N TYR A 72 10.17 1.18 -4.48
CA TYR A 72 8.95 1.13 -5.29
C TYR A 72 8.61 2.51 -5.87
N GLY A 73 8.10 2.51 -7.10
CA GLY A 73 7.92 3.71 -7.92
C GLY A 73 7.61 3.34 -9.39
N PRO A 74 8.12 4.08 -10.40
CA PRO A 74 9.17 5.11 -10.34
C PRO A 74 8.66 6.55 -10.07
N PRO A 75 9.55 7.46 -9.60
CA PRO A 75 10.93 7.22 -9.17
C PRO A 75 11.01 6.44 -7.83
N PRO A 76 12.15 5.84 -7.46
CA PRO A 76 12.31 5.18 -6.15
C PRO A 76 11.80 6.05 -4.99
N GLY A 77 10.98 5.49 -4.10
CA GLY A 77 10.38 6.18 -2.95
C GLY A 77 9.07 6.94 -3.26
N SER A 78 8.71 7.10 -4.53
CA SER A 78 7.43 7.75 -4.90
C SER A 78 6.21 6.94 -4.45
N ALA A 79 6.28 5.60 -4.49
CA ALA A 79 5.18 4.77 -4.01
C ALA A 79 4.90 4.97 -2.51
N GLU A 80 5.95 5.06 -1.67
CA GLU A 80 5.81 5.35 -0.25
C GLU A 80 5.26 6.77 -0.01
N SER A 81 5.72 7.75 -0.80
CA SER A 81 5.26 9.14 -0.70
C SER A 81 3.78 9.28 -1.06
N ASN A 82 3.36 8.68 -2.18
CA ASN A 82 1.97 8.70 -2.63
C ASN A 82 1.05 7.92 -1.69
N PHE A 83 1.48 6.75 -1.21
CA PHE A 83 0.74 6.01 -0.19
C PHE A 83 0.60 6.81 1.11
N GLY A 84 1.67 7.46 1.59
CA GLY A 84 1.64 8.30 2.79
C GLY A 84 0.66 9.48 2.65
N ARG A 85 0.61 10.11 1.48
CA ARG A 85 -0.37 11.15 1.15
C ARG A 85 -1.80 10.60 1.23
N ILE A 86 -2.10 9.50 0.55
CA ILE A 86 -3.44 8.90 0.51
C ILE A 86 -3.86 8.38 1.88
N LEU A 87 -2.93 7.80 2.64
CA LEU A 87 -3.16 7.37 4.02
C LEU A 87 -3.64 8.55 4.86
N LYS A 88 -2.93 9.67 4.81
CA LYS A 88 -3.29 10.89 5.55
C LYS A 88 -4.63 11.48 5.11
N GLU A 89 -4.89 11.51 3.80
CA GLU A 89 -6.09 12.12 3.22
C GLU A 89 -7.36 11.26 3.40
N SER A 90 -7.24 9.93 3.42
CA SER A 90 -8.41 9.05 3.24
C SER A 90 -8.49 7.84 4.18
N LEU A 91 -7.39 7.40 4.77
CA LEU A 91 -7.35 6.19 5.61
C LEU A 91 -6.85 6.45 7.04
N LEU A 92 -6.57 7.70 7.40
CA LEU A 92 -5.96 8.06 8.69
C LEU A 92 -6.78 7.57 9.90
N PRO A 93 -8.13 7.71 9.93
CA PRO A 93 -8.92 7.18 11.04
C PRO A 93 -8.87 5.65 11.18
N TYR A 94 -8.49 4.94 10.11
CA TYR A 94 -8.43 3.47 10.05
C TYR A 94 -7.02 2.93 10.20
N ARG A 95 -6.02 3.77 10.52
CA ARG A 95 -4.62 3.35 10.53
C ARG A 95 -4.36 2.13 11.42
N ASP A 96 -5.01 2.04 12.58
CA ASP A 96 -4.83 0.92 13.51
C ASP A 96 -5.45 -0.39 13.01
N GLU A 97 -6.26 -0.32 11.95
CA GLU A 97 -6.83 -1.48 11.26
C GLU A 97 -5.97 -1.97 10.08
N LEU A 98 -4.88 -1.24 9.77
CA LEU A 98 -3.99 -1.52 8.66
C LEU A 98 -2.67 -2.15 9.10
N ILE A 99 -2.22 -3.12 8.30
CA ILE A 99 -0.89 -3.69 8.33
C ILE A 99 -0.13 -3.09 7.15
N ILE A 100 1.00 -2.45 7.42
CA ILE A 100 1.81 -1.77 6.42
C ILE A 100 3.24 -2.27 6.55
N SER A 101 3.79 -2.82 5.48
CA SER A 101 5.18 -3.26 5.40
C SER A 101 5.98 -2.36 4.46
N THR A 102 7.28 -2.22 4.76
CA THR A 102 8.28 -1.72 3.81
C THR A 102 9.55 -2.59 3.89
N LYS A 103 10.47 -2.41 2.94
CA LYS A 103 11.66 -3.25 2.77
C LYS A 103 12.84 -2.39 2.31
N ALA A 104 14.05 -2.86 2.62
CA ALA A 104 15.31 -2.40 2.07
C ALA A 104 16.18 -3.62 1.73
N GLY A 105 17.05 -3.50 0.72
CA GLY A 105 17.96 -4.58 0.30
C GLY A 105 18.26 -4.65 -1.20
N TYR A 106 17.57 -3.86 -2.02
CA TYR A 106 17.96 -3.58 -3.40
C TYR A 106 18.43 -2.13 -3.51
N THR A 107 19.02 -1.78 -4.66
CA THR A 107 19.44 -0.42 -4.97
C THR A 107 18.32 0.59 -4.72
N MET A 108 18.63 1.63 -3.95
CA MET A 108 17.75 2.76 -3.65
C MET A 108 18.42 4.11 -3.93
N TRP A 109 19.72 4.23 -3.69
CA TRP A 109 20.50 5.45 -3.98
C TRP A 109 21.93 5.09 -4.40
N ASP A 110 22.67 6.07 -4.91
CA ASP A 110 24.06 5.88 -5.32
C ASP A 110 25.02 5.77 -4.13
N GLY A 111 26.07 4.96 -4.29
CA GLY A 111 27.16 4.84 -3.32
C GLY A 111 27.11 3.56 -2.50
N PRO A 112 28.14 3.31 -1.66
CA PRO A 112 28.42 2.00 -1.08
C PRO A 112 27.40 1.52 -0.03
N TYR A 113 26.42 2.36 0.33
CA TYR A 113 25.37 2.04 1.28
C TYR A 113 23.98 2.00 0.64
N GLY A 114 23.88 2.33 -0.65
CA GLY A 114 22.60 2.43 -1.36
C GLY A 114 22.15 1.15 -2.04
N ASP A 115 22.99 0.13 -2.03
CA ASP A 115 22.67 -1.23 -2.46
C ASP A 115 23.25 -2.23 -1.46
N TRP A 116 22.53 -3.32 -1.20
CA TRP A 116 23.03 -4.44 -0.41
C TRP A 116 23.76 -5.48 -1.27
N ASP A 117 23.81 -5.30 -2.59
CA ASP A 117 24.49 -6.24 -3.48
C ASP A 117 25.90 -6.59 -2.96
N ARG A 118 26.08 -7.88 -2.66
CA ARG A 118 27.31 -8.43 -2.06
C ARG A 118 28.48 -8.42 -3.05
N GLU A 119 28.24 -8.09 -4.31
CA GLU A 119 29.28 -8.02 -5.33
C GLU A 119 30.07 -6.69 -5.33
N ASN A 120 29.65 -5.68 -4.56
CA ASN A 120 30.30 -4.35 -4.51
C ASN A 120 31.26 -4.13 -3.33
N ILE A 121 31.74 -5.19 -2.66
CA ILE A 121 32.62 -5.09 -1.49
C ILE A 121 34.12 -5.30 -1.74
N TRP A 122 34.59 -5.41 -2.99
CA TRP A 122 36.03 -5.55 -3.28
C TRP A 122 36.46 -4.81 -4.56
#